data_AF-A0A356SH39-F1
#
_entry.id   AF-A0A356SH39-F1
#
_cell.length_a   1.000
_cell.length_b   1.000
_cell.length_c   1.000
_cell.angle_alpha   90.00
_cell.angle_beta   90.00
_cell.angle_gamma   90.00
#
_symmetry.space_group_name_H-M   'P 1'
#
loop_
_entity.id
_entity.type
_entity.pdbx_description
1 polymer ?
#
loop_
_entity_poly.entity_id
_entity_poly.type
_entity_poly.pdbx_seq_one_letter_code
_entity_poly.pdbx_strand_id
1 'polypeptide(L)'
;RYGSEHSLVGRWIDLSDGTKLVDWYYVGPDFEQHHQMRQADVEAIWDVGVDLAVDAMRDSLAVTLQRFEAAKAISITVTGVQSIADYRAVSSVFEALSQLVELRIDAIRGDILMYRVAGVSSAQEVARLLPRRSGLRIQSASDPAQLDLIWESIQ
;
A
#
# COMPACT_ATOMS: atom_id res chain seq x y z
N ARG A 1 6.41 -14.02 11.87
CA ARG A 1 5.51 -13.43 12.88
C ARG A 1 5.01 -12.14 12.26
N TYR A 2 3.70 -12.05 12.08
CA TYR A 2 3.02 -11.25 11.05
C TYR A 2 3.49 -9.79 11.00
N GLY A 3 4.15 -9.42 9.90
CA GLY A 3 4.57 -8.06 9.58
C GLY A 3 3.42 -7.21 9.06
N SER A 4 2.28 -7.19 9.76
CA SER A 4 1.22 -6.23 9.45
C SER A 4 1.52 -4.94 10.19
N GLU A 5 2.04 -3.94 9.46
CA GLU A 5 2.29 -2.59 9.98
C GLU A 5 0.99 -1.87 10.40
N HIS A 6 -0.15 -2.31 9.85
CA HIS A 6 -1.47 -1.77 10.15
C HIS A 6 -2.45 -2.90 10.50
N SER A 7 -3.29 -2.68 11.52
CA SER A 7 -4.31 -3.62 11.97
C SER A 7 -5.59 -2.89 12.33
N LEU A 8 -6.73 -3.37 11.82
CA LEU A 8 -8.07 -2.95 12.26
C LEU A 8 -8.73 -4.10 13.01
N VAL A 9 -9.19 -3.84 14.23
CA VAL A 9 -9.86 -4.80 15.09
C VAL A 9 -11.22 -4.25 15.50
N GLY A 10 -12.28 -5.00 15.23
CA GLY A 10 -13.63 -4.68 15.69
C GLY A 10 -14.09 -5.67 16.75
N ARG A 11 -14.74 -5.17 17.79
CA ARG A 11 -15.51 -5.99 18.73
C ARG A 11 -16.89 -5.40 18.92
N TRP A 12 -17.89 -6.24 19.12
CA TRP A 12 -19.22 -5.77 19.47
C TRP A 12 -19.91 -6.64 20.51
N ILE A 13 -20.92 -6.05 21.15
CA ILE A 13 -21.82 -6.69 22.11
C ILE A 13 -23.25 -6.43 21.67
N ASP A 14 -24.05 -7.49 21.54
CA ASP A 14 -25.48 -7.39 21.27
C ASP A 14 -26.24 -6.87 22.50
N LEU A 15 -27.13 -5.91 22.28
CA LEU A 15 -27.98 -5.32 23.32
C LEU A 15 -29.41 -5.84 23.19
N SER A 16 -30.14 -5.78 24.30
CA SER A 16 -31.51 -6.31 24.39
C SER A 16 -32.52 -5.59 23.49
N ASP A 17 -32.20 -4.40 22.98
CA ASP A 17 -33.04 -3.65 22.05
C ASP A 17 -32.70 -3.92 20.58
N GLY A 18 -31.87 -4.93 20.30
CA GLY A 18 -31.48 -5.35 18.95
C GLY A 18 -30.33 -4.52 18.36
N THR A 19 -29.86 -3.49 19.05
CA THR A 19 -28.67 -2.73 18.65
C THR A 19 -27.40 -3.42 19.13
N LYS A 20 -26.25 -3.03 18.59
CA LYS A 20 -24.92 -3.48 19.01
C LYS A 20 -24.13 -2.31 19.54
N LEU A 21 -23.44 -2.50 20.66
CA LEU A 21 -22.36 -1.60 21.08
C LEU A 21 -21.07 -2.11 20.42
N VAL A 22 -20.41 -1.27 19.63
CA VAL A 22 -19.24 -1.63 18.83
C VAL A 22 -18.06 -0.76 19.23
N ASP A 23 -16.89 -1.37 19.38
CA ASP A 23 -15.60 -0.69 19.50
C ASP A 23 -14.72 -1.09 18.31
N TRP A 24 -14.25 -0.11 17.57
CA TRP A 24 -13.25 -0.22 16.52
C TRP A 24 -11.90 0.30 17.01
N TYR A 25 -10.85 -0.49 16.79
CA TYR A 25 -9.48 -0.15 17.14
C TYR A 25 -8.58 -0.29 15.91
N TYR A 26 -7.94 0.80 15.52
CA TYR A 26 -6.92 0.82 14.49
C TYR A 26 -5.55 0.98 15.14
N VAL A 27 -4.61 0.13 14.77
CA VAL A 27 -3.20 0.17 15.21
C VAL A 27 -2.33 0.34 13.97
N GLY A 28 -1.60 1.46 13.91
CA GLY A 28 -0.54 1.69 12.94
C GLY A 28 0.86 1.71 13.60
N PRO A 29 1.92 2.00 12.84
CA PRO A 29 3.30 1.96 13.35
C PRO A 29 3.57 2.99 14.46
N ASP A 30 2.99 4.19 14.32
CA ASP A 30 3.28 5.34 15.19
C ASP A 30 2.04 5.92 15.88
N PHE A 31 0.85 5.36 15.63
CA PHE A 31 -0.39 5.85 16.20
C PHE A 31 -1.48 4.79 16.30
N GLU A 32 -2.41 5.02 17.22
CA GLU A 32 -3.59 4.19 17.42
C GLU A 32 -4.83 5.08 17.43
N GLN A 33 -5.94 4.56 16.90
CA GLN A 33 -7.21 5.27 16.84
C GLN A 33 -8.35 4.36 17.31
N HIS A 34 -9.23 4.91 18.13
CA HIS A 34 -10.33 4.18 18.73
C HIS A 34 -11.65 4.89 18.44
N HIS A 35 -12.66 4.13 18.02
CA HIS A 35 -14.00 4.63 17.79
C HIS A 35 -15.04 3.70 18.40
N GLN A 36 -15.90 4.24 19.26
CA GLN A 36 -17.01 3.52 19.86
C GLN A 36 -18.33 4.04 19.32
N MET A 37 -19.22 3.13 18.96
CA MET A 37 -20.54 3.46 18.42
C MET A 37 -21.61 2.47 18.88
N ARG A 38 -22.88 2.86 18.71
CA ARG A 38 -24.03 1.97 18.88
C ARG A 38 -24.86 1.96 17.60
N GLN A 39 -25.12 0.78 17.04
CA GLN A 39 -25.78 0.65 15.75
C GLN A 39 -26.50 -0.69 15.63
N ALA A 40 -27.65 -0.73 14.95
CA ALA A 40 -28.38 -1.96 14.65
C ALA A 40 -27.98 -2.56 13.31
N ASP A 41 -27.66 -1.71 12.34
CA ASP A 41 -27.27 -2.11 11.00
C ASP A 41 -25.80 -2.55 10.93
N VAL A 42 -25.58 -3.78 10.46
CA VAL A 42 -24.25 -4.38 10.34
C VAL A 42 -23.45 -3.71 9.22
N GLU A 43 -24.08 -3.27 8.13
CA GLU A 43 -23.37 -2.62 7.02
C GLU A 43 -22.81 -1.27 7.49
N ALA A 44 -23.63 -0.47 8.16
CA ALA A 44 -23.21 0.80 8.77
C ALA A 44 -22.12 0.63 9.86
N ILE A 45 -22.05 -0.52 10.53
CA ILE A 45 -20.96 -0.81 11.49
C ILE A 45 -19.63 -1.01 10.74
N TRP A 46 -19.67 -1.72 9.61
CA TRP A 46 -18.48 -1.97 8.79
C TRP A 46 -17.98 -0.70 8.12
N ASP A 47 -18.87 0.13 7.57
CA ASP A 47 -18.52 1.40 6.93
C ASP A 47 -17.66 2.27 7.85
N VAL A 48 -18.04 2.38 9.12
CA VAL A 48 -17.27 3.14 10.12
C VAL A 48 -15.88 2.54 10.37
N GLY A 49 -15.75 1.21 10.39
CA GLY A 49 -14.45 0.55 10.54
C GLY A 49 -13.55 0.77 9.33
N VAL A 50 -14.13 0.71 8.12
CA VAL A 50 -13.44 0.98 6.86
C VAL A 50 -12.99 2.44 6.80
N ASP A 51 -13.88 3.39 7.11
CA ASP A 51 -13.57 4.82 7.13
C ASP A 51 -12.43 5.13 8.11
N LEU A 52 -12.44 4.52 9.31
CA LEU A 52 -11.38 4.66 10.30
C LEU A 52 -10.02 4.24 9.73
N ALA A 53 -9.96 3.08 9.06
CA ALA A 53 -8.74 2.60 8.45
C ALA A 53 -8.31 3.47 7.26
N VAL A 54 -9.25 3.91 6.42
CA VAL A 54 -8.99 4.78 5.27
C VAL A 54 -8.45 6.13 5.70
N ASP A 55 -9.07 6.78 6.68
CA ASP A 55 -8.62 8.08 7.21
C ASP A 55 -7.24 7.95 7.87
N ALA A 56 -7.05 6.92 8.70
CA ALA A 56 -5.76 6.64 9.32
C ALA A 56 -4.65 6.41 8.28
N MET A 57 -4.93 5.61 7.26
CA MET A 57 -4.00 5.41 6.15
C MET A 57 -3.77 6.70 5.37
N ARG A 58 -4.82 7.46 5.05
CA ARG A 58 -4.72 8.75 4.33
C ARG A 58 -3.83 9.73 5.09
N ASP A 59 -4.02 9.87 6.39
CA ASP A 59 -3.27 10.80 7.21
C ASP A 59 -1.81 10.34 7.37
N SER A 60 -1.55 9.04 7.52
CA SER A 60 -0.20 8.48 7.50
C SER A 60 0.51 8.71 6.16
N LEU A 61 -0.22 8.56 5.04
CA LEU A 61 0.30 8.82 3.70
C LEU A 61 0.56 10.32 3.50
N ALA A 62 -0.32 11.20 3.97
CA ALA A 62 -0.17 12.65 3.93
C ALA A 62 1.06 13.14 4.74
N VAL A 63 1.26 12.60 5.94
CA VAL A 63 2.44 12.88 6.78
C VAL A 63 3.72 12.38 6.10
N THR A 64 3.67 11.21 5.49
CA THR A 64 4.84 10.67 4.79
C THR A 64 5.09 11.39 3.46
N LEU A 65 4.05 11.91 2.79
CA LEU A 65 4.18 12.76 1.60
C LEU A 65 4.95 14.05 1.91
N GLN A 66 4.92 14.56 3.15
CA GLN A 66 5.69 15.73 3.57
C GLN A 66 7.20 15.48 3.72
N ARG A 67 7.68 14.22 3.73
CA ARG A 67 9.12 13.90 3.87
C ARG A 67 9.78 13.35 2.60
N PHE A 68 9.03 13.12 1.53
CA PHE A 68 9.55 12.61 0.27
C PHE A 68 9.72 13.76 -0.72
N GLU A 69 10.95 14.17 -1.03
CA GLU A 69 11.20 15.22 -2.04
C GLU A 69 10.83 14.71 -3.44
N ALA A 70 9.54 14.84 -3.77
CA ALA A 70 8.94 14.36 -5.02
C ALA A 70 9.62 14.92 -6.27
N ALA A 71 10.30 16.08 -6.17
CA ALA A 71 10.99 16.73 -7.28
C ALA A 71 12.18 15.92 -7.86
N LYS A 72 12.69 14.91 -7.14
CA LYS A 72 13.80 14.06 -7.59
C LYS A 72 13.47 12.56 -7.59
N ALA A 73 12.19 12.21 -7.44
CA ALA A 73 11.79 10.82 -7.41
C ALA A 73 11.58 10.27 -8.82
N ILE A 74 11.97 9.02 -9.02
CA ILE A 74 11.69 8.24 -10.22
C ILE A 74 10.32 7.60 -10.06
N SER A 75 9.45 7.80 -11.05
CA SER A 75 8.16 7.13 -11.16
C SER A 75 8.34 5.73 -11.74
N ILE A 76 7.71 4.72 -11.14
CA ILE A 76 7.69 3.36 -11.67
C ILE A 76 6.25 2.94 -11.89
N THR A 77 5.95 2.48 -13.10
CA THR A 77 4.63 1.91 -13.45
C THR A 77 4.79 0.43 -13.71
N VAL A 78 4.04 -0.42 -13.01
CA VAL A 78 3.98 -1.87 -13.23
C VAL A 78 2.62 -2.23 -13.77
N THR A 79 2.56 -2.84 -14.95
CA THR A 79 1.33 -3.31 -15.61
C THR A 79 1.22 -4.83 -15.57
N GLY A 80 0.02 -5.38 -15.80
CA GLY A 80 -0.19 -6.83 -15.88
C GLY A 80 -0.42 -7.52 -14.53
N VAL A 81 -0.75 -6.79 -13.47
CA VAL A 81 -1.06 -7.35 -12.15
C VAL A 81 -2.53 -7.74 -12.10
N GLN A 82 -2.84 -9.02 -12.35
CA GLN A 82 -4.22 -9.48 -12.58
C GLN A 82 -4.86 -10.16 -11.36
N SER A 83 -4.06 -10.52 -10.36
CA SER A 83 -4.55 -11.24 -9.17
C SER A 83 -3.90 -10.75 -7.88
N ILE A 84 -4.51 -11.13 -6.74
CA ILE A 84 -3.91 -10.89 -5.42
C ILE A 84 -2.56 -11.61 -5.25
N ALA A 85 -2.36 -12.73 -5.95
CA ALA A 85 -1.10 -13.45 -5.94
C ALA A 85 -0.01 -12.65 -6.69
N ASP A 86 -0.35 -12.10 -7.86
CA ASP A 86 0.55 -11.22 -8.62
C ASP A 86 0.89 -9.96 -7.81
N TYR A 87 -0.09 -9.34 -7.17
CA TYR A 87 0.13 -8.19 -6.30
C TYR A 87 1.13 -8.49 -5.18
N ARG A 88 0.97 -9.62 -4.49
CA ARG A 88 1.89 -10.03 -3.41
C ARG A 88 3.29 -10.31 -3.94
N ALA A 89 3.40 -10.94 -5.11
CA ALA A 89 4.68 -11.22 -5.74
C ALA A 89 5.41 -9.93 -6.15
N VAL A 90 4.71 -9.00 -6.81
CA VAL A 90 5.26 -7.69 -7.19
C VAL A 90 5.67 -6.90 -5.94
N SER A 91 4.79 -6.78 -4.95
CA SER A 91 5.10 -6.08 -3.70
C SER A 91 6.31 -6.65 -2.98
N SER A 92 6.48 -7.98 -2.94
CA SER A 92 7.66 -8.62 -2.33
C SER A 92 8.96 -8.25 -3.05
N VAL A 93 8.94 -8.07 -4.37
CA VAL A 93 10.10 -7.59 -5.13
C VAL A 93 10.46 -6.16 -4.74
N PHE A 94 9.47 -5.29 -4.58
CA PHE A 94 9.68 -3.90 -4.20
C PHE A 94 10.00 -3.72 -2.71
N GLU A 95 9.57 -4.62 -1.83
CA GLU A 95 10.02 -4.71 -0.44
C GLU A 95 11.50 -5.09 -0.34
N ALA A 96 12.00 -5.96 -1.23
CA ALA A 96 13.44 -6.23 -1.29
C ALA A 96 14.21 -5.00 -1.80
N LEU A 97 13.63 -4.27 -2.76
CA LEU A 97 14.24 -3.05 -3.29
C LEU A 97 14.26 -1.91 -2.25
N SER A 98 13.24 -1.80 -1.39
CA SER A 98 13.17 -0.76 -0.35
C SER A 98 14.27 -0.84 0.72
N GLN A 99 14.99 -1.97 0.78
CA GLN A 99 16.20 -2.09 1.62
C GLN A 99 17.40 -1.31 1.06
N LEU A 100 17.36 -0.95 -0.23
CA LEU A 100 18.45 -0.30 -0.96
C LEU A 100 18.14 1.17 -1.28
N VAL A 101 16.87 1.52 -1.42
CA VAL A 101 16.39 2.84 -1.86
C VAL A 101 15.15 3.24 -1.09
N GLU A 102 14.88 4.54 -1.00
CA GLU A 102 13.62 5.00 -0.42
C GLU A 102 12.49 4.78 -1.44
N LEU A 103 11.55 3.90 -1.10
CA LEU A 103 10.50 3.44 -2.01
C LEU A 103 9.12 3.60 -1.39
N ARG A 104 8.16 4.09 -2.17
CA ARG A 104 6.77 4.28 -1.73
C ARG A 104 5.80 3.83 -2.81
N ILE A 105 4.68 3.22 -2.39
CA ILE A 105 3.53 3.05 -3.28
C ILE A 105 2.88 4.42 -3.47
N ASP A 106 2.67 4.80 -4.72
CA ASP A 106 2.02 6.05 -5.10
C ASP A 106 0.53 5.84 -5.36
N ALA A 107 0.18 4.82 -6.14
CA ALA A 107 -1.20 4.50 -6.48
C ALA A 107 -1.36 3.05 -6.92
N ILE A 108 -2.60 2.55 -6.79
CA ILE A 108 -3.04 1.27 -7.36
C ILE A 108 -4.27 1.57 -8.22
N ARG A 109 -4.25 1.19 -9.50
CA ARG A 109 -5.35 1.46 -10.44
C ARG A 109 -5.56 0.26 -11.36
N GLY A 110 -6.62 -0.50 -11.11
CA GLY A 110 -6.92 -1.69 -11.92
C GLY A 110 -5.78 -2.70 -11.86
N ASP A 111 -5.18 -2.98 -13.02
CA ASP A 111 -4.03 -3.88 -13.18
C ASP A 111 -2.66 -3.18 -13.08
N ILE A 112 -2.65 -1.92 -12.63
CA ILE A 112 -1.47 -1.06 -12.57
C ILE A 112 -1.08 -0.74 -11.12
N LEU A 113 0.19 -0.97 -10.80
CA LEU A 113 0.83 -0.51 -9.56
C LEU A 113 1.82 0.60 -9.86
N MET A 114 1.69 1.72 -9.16
CA MET A 114 2.57 2.87 -9.29
C MET A 114 3.41 3.04 -8.03
N TYR A 115 4.72 3.18 -8.21
CA TYR A 115 5.68 3.42 -7.13
C TYR A 115 6.46 4.69 -7.40
N ARG A 116 6.99 5.28 -6.33
CA ARG A 116 8.00 6.33 -6.41
C ARG A 116 9.25 5.89 -5.67
N VAL A 117 10.41 6.16 -6.28
CA VAL A 117 11.71 5.81 -5.73
C VAL A 117 12.60 7.06 -5.64
N ALA A 118 13.18 7.30 -4.47
CA ALA A 118 14.15 8.35 -4.22
C ALA A 118 15.51 7.76 -3.79
N GLY A 119 16.56 8.59 -3.81
CA GLY A 119 17.92 8.19 -3.47
C GLY A 119 18.72 7.57 -4.63
N VAL A 120 18.19 7.63 -5.84
CA VAL A 120 18.78 7.10 -7.09
C VAL A 120 18.76 8.17 -8.17
N SER A 121 19.72 8.11 -9.08
CA SER A 121 19.98 9.16 -10.06
C SER A 121 19.16 9.03 -11.34
N SER A 122 18.65 7.84 -11.67
CA SER A 122 17.92 7.59 -12.91
C SER A 122 17.12 6.28 -12.92
N ALA A 123 16.09 6.20 -13.77
CA ALA A 123 15.29 5.01 -14.02
C ALA A 123 16.14 3.79 -14.42
N GLN A 124 17.24 4.00 -15.15
CA GLN A 124 18.15 2.92 -15.53
C GLN A 124 18.95 2.39 -14.34
N GLU A 125 19.20 3.22 -13.33
CA GLU A 125 19.81 2.77 -12.08
C GLU A 125 18.87 1.87 -11.29
N VAL A 126 17.60 2.26 -11.15
CA VAL A 126 16.55 1.43 -10.53
C VAL A 126 16.42 0.10 -11.25
N ALA A 127 16.39 0.12 -12.58
CA ALA A 127 16.30 -1.08 -13.40
C ALA A 127 17.45 -2.08 -13.15
N ARG A 128 18.65 -1.61 -12.78
CA ARG A 128 19.79 -2.47 -12.43
C ARG A 128 19.68 -3.08 -11.03
N LEU A 129 18.92 -2.45 -10.14
CA LEU A 129 18.67 -2.95 -8.79
C LEU A 129 17.55 -4.00 -8.75
N LEU A 130 16.73 -4.09 -9.81
CA LEU A 130 15.68 -5.11 -9.89
C LEU A 130 16.28 -6.53 -9.86
N PRO A 131 15.72 -7.44 -9.05
CA PRO A 131 16.17 -8.83 -9.01
C PRO A 131 15.99 -9.50 -10.38
N ARG A 132 17.03 -10.17 -10.88
CA ARG A 132 17.06 -10.77 -12.23
C ARG A 132 16.00 -11.86 -12.48
N ARG A 133 15.43 -12.45 -11.43
CA ARG A 133 14.39 -13.49 -11.47
C ARG A 133 13.11 -13.07 -10.77
N SER A 134 12.76 -11.79 -10.86
CA SER A 134 11.61 -11.20 -10.17
C SER A 134 10.28 -11.43 -10.87
N GLY A 135 10.25 -11.71 -12.18
CA GLY A 135 9.02 -11.68 -12.99
C GLY A 135 8.71 -10.29 -13.57
N LEU A 136 9.46 -9.26 -13.17
CA LEU A 136 9.38 -7.93 -13.77
C LEU A 136 10.25 -7.85 -15.03
N ARG A 137 9.69 -7.31 -16.12
CA ARG A 137 10.40 -6.96 -17.34
C ARG A 137 10.35 -5.47 -17.58
N ILE A 138 11.45 -4.92 -18.07
CA ILE A 138 11.53 -3.51 -18.45
C ILE A 138 10.81 -3.36 -19.79
N GLN A 139 9.74 -2.57 -19.80
CA GLN A 139 9.03 -2.19 -21.00
C GLN A 139 9.61 -0.89 -21.58
N SER A 140 9.88 0.10 -20.73
CA SER A 140 10.53 1.35 -21.13
C SER A 140 11.33 1.95 -19.97
N ALA A 141 12.49 2.52 -20.30
CA ALA A 141 13.32 3.31 -19.38
C ALA A 141 14.01 4.44 -20.14
N SER A 142 13.31 5.02 -21.13
CA SER A 142 13.88 6.06 -22.01
C SER A 142 13.92 7.42 -21.34
N ASP A 143 12.96 7.68 -20.45
CA ASP A 143 12.93 8.86 -19.58
C ASP A 143 13.72 8.56 -18.29
N PRO A 144 14.73 9.36 -17.93
CA PRO A 144 15.48 9.16 -16.68
C PRO A 144 14.61 9.25 -15.41
N ALA A 145 13.43 9.88 -15.47
CA ALA A 145 12.50 10.01 -14.35
C ALA A 145 11.38 8.95 -14.35
N GLN A 146 11.30 8.07 -15.36
CA GLN A 146 10.21 7.09 -15.47
C GLN A 146 10.72 5.70 -15.89
N LEU A 147 10.25 4.67 -15.17
CA LEU A 147 10.50 3.28 -15.46
C LEU A 147 9.16 2.54 -15.64
N ASP A 148 8.91 2.05 -16.85
CA ASP A 148 7.72 1.24 -17.12
C ASP A 148 8.12 -0.24 -17.15
N LEU A 149 7.38 -1.03 -16.36
CA LEU A 149 7.58 -2.45 -16.16
C LEU A 149 6.29 -3.21 -16.51
N ILE A 150 6.48 -4.45 -16.95
CA ILE A 150 5.39 -5.41 -17.10
C ILE A 150 5.65 -6.61 -16.19
N TRP A 151 4.62 -7.05 -15.49
CA TRP A 151 4.61 -8.27 -14.71
C TRP A 151 4.32 -9.48 -15.61
N GLU A 152 5.27 -10.40 -15.66
CA GLU A 152 5.07 -11.73 -16.24
C GLU A 152 4.91 -12.72 -15.10
N SER A 153 3.68 -13.23 -14.92
CA SER A 153 3.38 -14.20 -13.88
C SER A 153 4.31 -15.41 -14.00
N ILE A 154 5.06 -15.69 -12.93
CA ILE A 154 5.96 -16.83 -12.87
C ILE A 154 5.11 -18.05 -12.55
N GLN A 155 4.87 -18.90 -13.56
CA GLN A 155 4.22 -20.19 -13.38
C GLN A 155 5.06 -21.15 -12.55
#